data_AF-A0A0W1ABZ9-F1
#
_entry.id   AF-A0A0W1ABZ9-F1
#
_cell.length_a   1.000
_cell.length_b   1.000
_cell.length_c   1.000
_cell.angle_alpha   90.00
_cell.angle_beta   90.00
_cell.angle_gamma   90.00
#
_symmetry.space_group_name_H-M   'P 1'
#
loop_
_entity.id
_entity.type
_entity.pdbx_description
1 polymer ?
#
loop_
_entity_poly.entity_id
_entity_poly.type
_entity_poly.pdbx_seq_one_letter_code
_entity_poly.pdbx_strand_id
1 'polypeptide(L)'
;MIFLSIPKGMQFKQITDGEQTVDFFIDPNDKLPQINIQDLVKDALQNNKGRKKVIDLPDFTIYRHKPPYIDKEFLKYVPDHNGKYFTKVKPILVNGKEFHPGKSPETRYGTFWYQVTPLSEARIAEVLVQQSEQRENRRHIGDRPSAT
;
A
#
# COMPACT_ATOMS: atom_id res chain seq x y z
N MET A 1 -6.71 -6.81 8.55
CA MET A 1 -6.75 -6.49 7.11
C MET A 1 -5.44 -6.89 6.46
N ILE A 2 -5.54 -7.57 5.33
CA ILE A 2 -4.44 -8.01 4.47
C ILE A 2 -4.79 -7.72 3.01
N PHE A 3 -3.79 -7.77 2.14
CA PHE A 3 -3.94 -7.59 0.70
C PHE A 3 -3.36 -8.80 0.01
N LEU A 4 -4.13 -9.43 -0.87
CA LEU A 4 -3.71 -10.59 -1.62
C LEU A 4 -3.42 -10.15 -3.05
N SER A 5 -2.25 -10.51 -3.60
CA SER A 5 -2.05 -10.38 -5.04
C SER A 5 -2.92 -11.40 -5.76
N ILE A 6 -3.48 -11.02 -6.91
CA ILE A 6 -4.25 -11.95 -7.73
C ILE A 6 -3.26 -12.77 -8.59
N PRO A 7 -3.33 -14.12 -8.58
CA PRO A 7 -2.52 -14.96 -9.46
C PRO A 7 -2.73 -14.60 -10.93
N LYS A 8 -1.69 -14.80 -11.76
CA LYS A 8 -1.75 -14.45 -13.18
C LYS A 8 -2.84 -15.26 -13.89
N GLY A 9 -3.73 -14.55 -14.59
CA GLY A 9 -4.81 -15.17 -15.35
C GLY A 9 -5.99 -15.63 -14.52
N MET A 10 -5.99 -15.43 -13.20
CA MET A 10 -7.13 -15.75 -12.34
C MET A 10 -7.94 -14.49 -12.00
N GLN A 11 -9.20 -14.72 -11.59
CA GLN A 11 -10.12 -13.70 -11.13
C GLN A 11 -10.71 -14.11 -9.78
N PHE A 12 -11.04 -13.10 -8.96
CA PHE A 12 -11.73 -13.33 -7.70
C PHE A 12 -13.22 -13.62 -7.96
N LYS A 13 -13.74 -14.71 -7.38
CA LYS A 13 -15.16 -15.06 -7.42
C LYS A 13 -15.61 -15.58 -6.06
N GLN A 14 -16.82 -15.17 -5.66
CA GLN A 14 -17.49 -15.73 -4.50
C GLN A 14 -18.44 -16.84 -4.98
N ILE A 15 -18.31 -18.03 -4.41
CA ILE A 15 -19.20 -19.15 -4.68
C ILE A 15 -19.96 -19.44 -3.39
N THR A 16 -21.28 -19.48 -3.48
CA THR A 16 -22.13 -19.87 -2.36
C THR A 16 -22.35 -21.37 -2.43
N ASP A 17 -21.85 -22.10 -1.45
CA ASP A 17 -22.10 -23.54 -1.30
C ASP A 17 -22.99 -23.74 -0.06
N GLY A 18 -24.29 -23.94 -0.30
CA GLY A 18 -25.30 -23.98 0.76
C GLY A 18 -25.43 -22.67 1.54
N GLU A 19 -25.20 -22.71 2.86
CA GLU A 19 -25.29 -21.55 3.76
C GLU A 19 -24.00 -20.72 3.83
N GLN A 20 -22.89 -21.18 3.24
CA GLN A 20 -21.58 -20.55 3.36
C GLN A 20 -21.11 -19.96 2.02
N THR A 21 -20.69 -18.70 2.05
CA THR A 21 -20.05 -18.05 0.91
C THR A 21 -18.55 -18.23 1.04
N VAL A 22 -17.93 -18.87 0.04
CA VAL A 22 -16.49 -19.15 0.01
C VAL A 22 -15.83 -18.33 -1.09
N ASP A 23 -14.67 -17.79 -0.76
CA ASP A 23 -13.88 -16.90 -1.59
C ASP A 23 -12.84 -17.70 -2.38
N PHE A 24 -12.88 -17.62 -3.72
CA PHE A 24 -11.99 -18.35 -4.61
C PHE A 24 -11.25 -17.44 -5.60
N PHE A 25 -10.05 -17.85 -6.00
CA PHE A 25 -9.46 -17.45 -7.27
C PHE A 25 -9.72 -18.54 -8.32
N ILE A 26 -10.28 -18.14 -9.46
CA ILE A 26 -10.70 -19.03 -10.53
C ILE A 26 -10.13 -18.54 -11.85
N ASP A 27 -9.64 -19.44 -12.68
CA ASP A 27 -9.30 -19.13 -14.07
C ASP A 27 -10.58 -19.09 -14.92
N PRO A 28 -10.90 -17.99 -15.61
CA PRO A 28 -12.07 -17.90 -16.48
C PRO A 28 -12.07 -18.94 -17.62
N ASN A 29 -10.94 -19.56 -17.93
CA ASN A 29 -10.82 -20.61 -18.95
C ASN A 29 -10.84 -22.04 -18.36
N ASP A 30 -10.99 -22.18 -17.04
CA ASP A 30 -10.96 -23.46 -16.31
C ASP A 30 -9.71 -24.33 -16.61
N LYS A 31 -8.58 -23.72 -17.00
CA LYS A 31 -7.32 -24.46 -17.26
C LYS A 31 -6.49 -24.64 -16.00
N LEU A 32 -6.62 -23.72 -15.04
CA LEU A 32 -5.91 -23.74 -13.76
C LEU A 32 -6.84 -24.22 -12.63
N PRO A 33 -6.28 -24.89 -11.60
CA PRO A 33 -7.06 -25.32 -10.45
C PRO A 33 -7.65 -24.14 -9.70
N GLN A 34 -8.87 -24.31 -9.16
CA GLN A 34 -9.50 -23.33 -8.29
C GLN A 34 -8.73 -23.23 -6.97
N ILE A 35 -8.50 -22.01 -6.51
CA ILE A 35 -7.73 -21.74 -5.31
C ILE A 35 -8.66 -21.23 -4.22
N ASN A 36 -8.84 -21.99 -3.13
CA ASN A 36 -9.57 -21.56 -1.95
C ASN A 36 -8.75 -20.53 -1.16
N ILE A 37 -9.24 -19.30 -1.11
CA ILE A 37 -8.54 -18.19 -0.44
C ILE A 37 -8.50 -18.42 1.08
N GLN A 38 -9.57 -18.95 1.65
CA GLN A 38 -9.70 -19.08 3.11
C GLN A 38 -8.66 -20.04 3.67
N ASP A 39 -8.50 -21.21 3.06
CA ASP A 39 -7.58 -22.25 3.53
C ASP A 39 -6.12 -21.78 3.46
N LEU A 40 -5.74 -21.14 2.34
CA LEU A 40 -4.39 -20.62 2.16
C LEU A 40 -4.09 -19.43 3.07
N VAL A 41 -5.05 -18.53 3.28
CA VAL A 41 -4.89 -17.41 4.23
C VAL A 41 -4.76 -17.93 5.66
N LYS A 42 -5.56 -18.93 6.04
CA LYS A 42 -5.47 -19.57 7.36
C LYS A 42 -4.09 -20.14 7.60
N ASP A 43 -3.62 -21.00 6.69
CA ASP A 43 -2.34 -21.67 6.82
C ASP A 43 -1.17 -20.65 6.84
N ALA A 44 -1.19 -19.68 5.92
CA ALA A 44 -0.18 -18.64 5.84
C ALA A 44 -0.12 -17.76 7.09
N LEU A 45 -1.26 -17.36 7.65
CA LEU A 45 -1.30 -16.50 8.84
C LEU A 45 -0.96 -17.24 10.12
N GLN A 46 -1.36 -18.51 10.26
CA GLN A 46 -1.04 -19.34 11.42
C GLN A 46 0.44 -19.71 11.45
N ASN A 47 1.04 -20.00 10.30
CA ASN A 47 2.45 -20.38 10.18
C ASN A 47 3.42 -19.19 10.04
N ASN A 48 2.94 -17.94 10.04
CA ASN A 48 3.78 -16.75 9.94
C ASN A 48 4.58 -16.47 11.23
N LYS A 49 5.62 -17.27 11.45
CA LYS A 49 6.61 -17.06 12.51
C LYS A 49 7.36 -15.75 12.26
N GLY A 50 7.44 -14.90 13.28
CA GLY A 50 8.09 -13.59 13.21
C GLY A 50 7.24 -12.46 12.65
N ARG A 51 5.94 -12.70 12.39
CA ARG A 51 4.97 -11.68 11.95
C ARG A 51 5.46 -10.90 10.72
N LYS A 52 6.01 -11.60 9.71
CA LYS A 52 6.52 -11.00 8.47
C LYS A 52 5.44 -10.13 7.82
N LYS A 53 5.84 -8.96 7.31
CA LYS A 53 4.95 -8.02 6.62
C LYS A 53 4.48 -8.55 5.26
N VAL A 54 5.30 -9.38 4.62
CA VAL A 54 5.01 -10.01 3.33
C VAL A 54 5.17 -11.51 3.51
N ILE A 55 4.20 -12.29 3.02
CA ILE A 55 4.23 -13.75 3.02
C ILE A 55 4.08 -14.17 1.56
N ASP A 56 5.13 -14.72 0.99
CA ASP A 56 5.11 -15.26 -0.37
C ASP A 56 4.62 -16.71 -0.33
N LEU A 57 3.52 -17.00 -1.03
CA LEU A 57 3.02 -18.34 -1.28
C LEU A 57 3.33 -18.72 -2.75
N PRO A 58 3.29 -20.02 -3.10
CA PRO A 58 3.54 -20.47 -4.48
C PRO A 58 2.64 -19.78 -5.52
N ASP A 59 1.37 -19.55 -5.18
CA ASP A 59 0.38 -19.02 -6.13
C ASP A 59 0.20 -17.50 -6.05
N PHE A 60 0.32 -16.92 -4.84
CA PHE A 60 0.16 -15.48 -4.60
C PHE A 60 0.92 -14.99 -3.37
N THR A 61 1.08 -13.67 -3.27
CA THR A 61 1.69 -13.01 -2.12
C THR A 61 0.62 -12.36 -1.24
N ILE A 62 0.76 -12.53 0.08
CA ILE A 62 -0.01 -11.84 1.11
C ILE A 62 0.81 -10.68 1.65
N TYR A 63 0.28 -9.47 1.50
CA TYR A 63 0.81 -8.27 2.11
C TYR A 63 0.01 -7.91 3.35
N ARG A 64 0.67 -7.81 4.49
CA ARG A 64 0.07 -7.35 5.74
C ARG A 64 0.08 -5.83 5.77
N HIS A 65 -1.06 -5.24 6.14
CA HIS A 65 -1.28 -3.80 6.31
C HIS A 65 -1.34 -2.95 5.04
N LYS A 66 -0.46 -3.14 4.04
CA LYS A 66 -0.45 -2.35 2.80
C LYS A 66 0.07 -3.14 1.60
N PRO A 67 -0.53 -2.99 0.39
CA PRO A 67 0.02 -3.54 -0.84
C PRO A 67 1.23 -2.72 -1.33
N PRO A 68 2.06 -3.25 -2.24
CA PRO A 68 3.14 -2.50 -2.87
C PRO A 68 2.58 -1.43 -3.81
N TYR A 69 3.33 -0.34 -4.03
CA TYR A 69 2.97 0.74 -4.96
C TYR A 69 3.20 0.28 -6.40
N ILE A 70 2.24 -0.46 -6.94
CA ILE A 70 2.25 -1.02 -8.29
C ILE A 70 0.85 -0.84 -8.87
N ASP A 71 0.77 -0.60 -10.18
CA ASP A 71 -0.47 -0.52 -10.94
C ASP A 71 -1.06 -1.92 -11.19
N LYS A 72 -1.49 -2.56 -10.10
CA LYS A 72 -2.08 -3.89 -10.11
C LYS A 72 -3.22 -3.92 -9.10
N GLU A 73 -4.21 -4.75 -9.41
CA GLU A 73 -5.31 -5.04 -8.51
C GLU A 73 -4.86 -6.00 -7.41
N PHE A 74 -5.35 -5.73 -6.20
CA PHE A 74 -5.18 -6.56 -5.02
C PHE A 74 -6.53 -6.82 -4.40
N LEU A 75 -6.71 -8.01 -3.84
CA LEU A 75 -7.89 -8.32 -3.04
C LEU A 75 -7.67 -7.82 -1.61
N LYS A 76 -8.44 -6.82 -1.20
CA LYS A 76 -8.50 -6.35 0.19
C LYS A 76 -9.33 -7.34 0.99
N TYR A 77 -8.66 -8.07 1.90
CA TYR A 77 -9.25 -9.14 2.68
C TYR A 77 -9.16 -8.85 4.19
N VAL A 78 -10.22 -9.15 4.93
CA VAL A 78 -10.25 -8.98 6.40
C VAL A 78 -10.42 -10.35 7.04
N PRO A 79 -9.32 -11.04 7.39
CA PRO A 79 -9.39 -12.38 7.97
C PRO A 79 -9.98 -12.30 9.39
N ASP A 80 -10.87 -13.22 9.73
CA ASP A 80 -11.39 -13.38 11.09
C ASP A 80 -10.57 -14.43 11.87
N HIS A 81 -10.16 -14.09 13.10
CA HIS A 81 -9.30 -14.93 13.95
C HIS A 81 -8.12 -15.58 13.20
N ASN A 82 -7.34 -14.79 12.46
CA ASN A 82 -6.22 -15.24 11.61
C ASN A 82 -6.63 -16.28 10.55
N GLY A 83 -7.81 -16.13 9.96
CA GLY A 83 -8.31 -17.06 8.95
C GLY A 83 -8.89 -18.35 9.55
N LYS A 84 -9.09 -18.43 10.87
CA LYS A 84 -9.78 -19.57 11.47
C LYS A 84 -11.26 -19.62 11.04
N TYR A 85 -11.88 -18.46 10.86
CA TYR A 85 -13.27 -18.32 10.44
C TYR A 85 -13.35 -17.53 9.14
N PHE A 86 -14.43 -17.75 8.39
CA PHE A 86 -14.73 -17.01 7.16
C PHE A 86 -14.77 -15.51 7.42
N THR A 87 -14.43 -14.72 6.41
CA THR A 87 -14.48 -13.28 6.55
C THR A 87 -15.92 -12.80 6.76
N LYS A 88 -16.11 -11.90 7.72
CA LYS A 88 -17.41 -11.22 7.96
C LYS A 88 -17.63 -10.05 7.01
N VAL A 89 -16.55 -9.56 6.38
CA VAL A 89 -16.57 -8.37 5.53
C VAL A 89 -16.34 -8.81 4.10
N LYS A 90 -17.22 -8.39 3.18
CA LYS A 90 -17.08 -8.72 1.77
C LYS A 90 -15.71 -8.23 1.25
N PRO A 91 -14.90 -9.09 0.62
CA PRO A 91 -13.65 -8.68 -0.01
C PRO A 91 -13.88 -7.68 -1.14
N ILE A 92 -12.95 -6.74 -1.32
CA ILE A 92 -13.04 -5.69 -2.33
C ILE A 92 -11.74 -5.66 -3.13
N LEU A 93 -11.84 -5.49 -4.45
CA LEU A 93 -10.69 -5.26 -5.32
C LEU A 93 -10.24 -3.81 -5.21
N VAL A 94 -8.94 -3.60 -5.05
CA VAL A 94 -8.35 -2.27 -4.87
C VAL A 94 -7.03 -2.14 -5.63
N ASN A 95 -6.70 -0.94 -6.11
CA ASN A 95 -5.43 -0.72 -6.80
C ASN A 95 -4.30 -0.41 -5.79
N GLY A 96 -3.13 -1.04 -5.97
CA GLY A 96 -1.97 -0.82 -5.11
C GLY A 96 -1.51 0.64 -5.04
N LYS A 97 -1.70 1.42 -6.11
CA LYS A 97 -1.35 2.85 -6.16
C LYS A 97 -2.14 3.70 -5.17
N GLU A 98 -3.40 3.35 -4.89
CA GLU A 98 -4.31 4.13 -4.03
C GLU A 98 -3.90 4.10 -2.55
N PHE A 99 -3.11 3.10 -2.13
CA PHE A 99 -2.70 2.91 -0.72
C PHE A 99 -1.46 3.70 -0.30
N HIS A 100 -0.87 4.43 -1.24
CA HIS A 100 0.28 5.31 -1.00
C HIS A 100 -0.06 6.76 -1.38
N PRO A 101 -1.09 7.38 -0.75
CA PRO A 101 -1.33 8.80 -0.93
C PRO A 101 -0.08 9.55 -0.46
N GLY A 102 0.58 10.23 -1.38
CA GLY A 102 1.79 10.99 -1.06
C GLY A 102 3.05 10.13 -0.89
N LYS A 103 3.28 9.10 -1.73
CA LYS A 103 4.67 8.73 -2.06
C LYS A 103 5.31 9.95 -2.73
N SER A 104 5.82 10.82 -1.86
CA SER A 104 6.68 11.94 -2.17
C SER A 104 7.72 11.47 -3.20
N PRO A 105 7.93 12.20 -4.31
CA PRO A 105 9.05 11.92 -5.20
C PRO A 105 10.30 11.71 -4.36
N GLU A 106 11.09 10.68 -4.67
CA GLU A 106 12.32 10.36 -3.92
C GLU A 106 13.09 11.65 -3.62
N THR A 107 13.17 12.03 -2.34
CA THR A 107 13.98 13.18 -1.93
C THR A 107 15.43 12.82 -2.21
N ARG A 108 16.00 13.45 -3.23
CA ARG A 108 17.43 13.32 -3.54
C ARG A 108 18.19 14.36 -2.73
N TYR A 109 19.49 14.16 -2.59
CA TYR A 109 20.35 15.16 -1.96
C TYR A 109 20.17 16.52 -2.68
N GLY A 110 19.85 17.57 -1.92
CA GLY A 110 19.55 18.91 -2.46
C GLY A 110 18.08 19.20 -2.77
N THR A 111 17.16 18.25 -2.59
CA THR A 111 15.72 18.49 -2.76
C THR A 111 15.11 19.14 -1.51
N PHE A 112 14.37 20.24 -1.68
CA PHE A 112 13.64 20.88 -0.58
C PHE A 112 12.29 20.21 -0.35
N TRP A 113 11.83 20.16 0.91
CA TRP A 113 10.59 19.48 1.30
C TRP A 113 9.34 20.02 0.55
N TYR A 114 9.30 21.31 0.23
CA TYR A 114 8.19 21.96 -0.47
C TYR A 114 8.14 21.59 -1.96
N GLN A 115 9.22 21.07 -2.54
CA GLN A 115 9.28 20.65 -3.94
C GLN A 115 8.64 19.27 -4.16
N VAL A 116 8.48 18.50 -3.08
CA VAL A 116 7.94 17.14 -3.10
C VAL A 116 6.60 17.02 -2.39
N THR A 117 6.19 18.07 -1.67
CA THR A 117 4.92 18.16 -0.97
C THR A 117 3.96 19.01 -1.80
N PRO A 118 2.74 18.54 -2.10
CA PRO A 118 1.74 19.35 -2.78
C PRO A 118 1.33 20.51 -1.87
N LEU A 119 1.74 21.73 -2.23
CA LEU A 119 1.36 22.98 -1.57
C LEU A 119 0.54 23.83 -2.54
N SER A 120 -0.32 24.69 -2.01
CA SER A 120 -0.98 25.72 -2.81
C SER A 120 0.03 26.76 -3.32
N GLU A 121 -0.26 27.39 -4.46
CA GLU A 121 0.63 28.38 -5.08
C GLU A 121 0.98 29.54 -4.13
N ALA A 122 -0.01 30.03 -3.38
CA ALA A 122 0.20 31.06 -2.36
C ALA A 122 1.22 30.64 -1.29
N ARG A 123 1.14 29.38 -0.83
CA ARG A 123 2.06 28.86 0.19
C ARG A 123 3.46 28.62 -0.36
N ILE A 124 3.59 28.27 -1.64
CA ILE A 124 4.88 28.16 -2.32
C ILE A 124 5.56 29.53 -2.39
N ALA A 125 4.82 30.59 -2.72
CA ALA A 125 5.35 31.94 -2.78
C ALA A 125 5.92 32.40 -1.42
N GLU A 126 5.19 32.18 -0.33
CA GLU A 126 5.66 32.49 1.03
C GLU A 126 6.96 31.76 1.39
N VAL A 127 7.05 30.46 1.05
CA VAL A 127 8.23 29.64 1.32
C VAL A 127 9.45 30.15 0.55
N LEU A 128 9.29 30.58 -0.71
CA LEU A 128 10.37 31.12 -1.53
C LEU A 128 10.87 32.47 -1.00
N VAL A 129 9.97 33.34 -0.52
CA VAL A 129 10.33 34.63 0.10
C VAL A 129 11.20 34.38 1.34
N GLN A 130 10.73 33.54 2.27
CA GLN A 130 11.49 33.20 3.48
C GLN A 130 12.85 32.55 3.17
N GLN A 131 12.91 31.73 2.12
CA GLN A 131 14.16 31.10 1.69
C GLN A 131 15.17 32.14 1.17
N SER A 132 14.70 33.16 0.45
CA SER A 132 15.55 34.25 -0.05
C SER A 132 16.07 35.13 1.10
N GLU A 133 15.23 35.45 2.08
CA GLU A 133 15.62 36.21 3.28
C GLU A 133 16.67 35.45 4.10
N GLN A 134 16.48 34.16 4.35
CA GLN A 134 17.48 33.34 5.04
C GLN A 134 18.81 33.25 4.29
N ARG A 135 18.77 33.18 2.96
CA ARG A 135 19.98 33.18 2.12
C ARG A 135 20.72 34.50 2.26
N GLU A 136 20.00 35.61 2.26
CA GLU A 136 20.58 36.94 2.39
C GLU A 136 21.16 37.14 3.79
N ASN A 137 20.42 36.78 4.85
CA ASN A 137 20.90 36.84 6.23
C ASN A 137 22.17 36.01 6.45
N ARG A 138 22.30 34.84 5.79
CA ARG A 138 23.52 34.01 5.85
C ARG A 138 24.71 34.62 5.09
N ARG A 139 24.47 35.43 4.06
CA ARG A 139 25.52 36.11 3.28
C ARG A 139 26.12 37.29 4.03
N HIS A 140 25.38 37.91 4.94
CA HIS A 140 25.79 39.08 5.71
C HIS A 140 26.57 38.76 7.00
N ILE A 141 27.07 37.53 7.16
CA ILE A 141 27.98 37.16 8.26
C ILE A 141 29.42 37.54 7.83
N GLY A 142 29.69 38.84 7.78
CA GLY A 142 30.99 39.37 7.37
C GLY A 142 30.98 40.88 7.15
N ASP A 143 30.47 41.63 8.12
CA ASP A 143 30.95 42.97 8.55
C ASP A 143 29.91 43.71 9.41
N ARG A 144 28.63 43.32 9.40
CA ARG A 144 27.60 43.82 10.34
C ARG A 144 26.51 42.79 10.61
N PRO A 145 26.58 42.01 11.70
CA PRO A 145 25.46 41.13 12.06
C PRO A 145 24.26 42.00 12.45
N SER A 146 23.13 41.83 11.75
CA SER A 146 21.84 42.27 12.27
C SER A 146 21.58 41.53 13.58
N ALA A 147 21.26 42.26 14.65
CA ALA A 147 20.89 41.66 15.92
C ALA A 147 19.69 40.72 15.68
N THR A 148 19.87 39.47 16.08
CA THR A 148 18.82 38.44 16.14
C THR A 148 17.64 38.91 16.97
#